data_AF-A0A1Q8G2U4-F1
#
_entry.id   AF-A0A1Q8G2U4-F1
#
_cell.length_a   1.000
_cell.length_b   1.000
_cell.length_c   1.000
_cell.angle_alpha   90.00
_cell.angle_beta   90.00
_cell.angle_gamma   90.00
#
_symmetry.space_group_name_H-M   'P 1'
#
loop_
_entity.id
_entity.type
_entity.pdbx_description
1 polymer ?
#
loop_
_entity_poly.entity_id
_entity_poly.type
_entity_poly.pdbx_seq_one_letter_code
_entity_poly.pdbx_strand_id
1 'polypeptide(L)' 'MSTSIEQAEADLASAKQEYHNELEADSQRSDGSVRQERLRENRQTALLERVQKCERSLEEARRHQKAD' A
#
# COMPACT_ATOMS: atom_id res chain seq x y z
N MET A 1 14.06 16.12 5.95
CA MET A 1 14.88 15.32 5.02
C MET A 1 13.96 14.82 3.93
N SER A 2 14.26 15.14 2.67
CA SER A 2 13.52 14.57 1.54
C SER A 2 13.80 13.07 1.51
N THR A 3 12.77 12.24 1.49
CA THR A 3 12.92 10.79 1.31
C THR A 3 13.58 10.55 -0.04
N SER A 4 14.68 9.78 -0.08
CA SER A 4 15.32 9.46 -1.37
C SER A 4 14.34 8.68 -2.26
N ILE A 5 14.51 8.78 -3.58
CA ILE A 5 13.69 8.00 -4.52
C ILE A 5 13.81 6.51 -4.20
N GLU A 6 15.00 6.01 -3.89
CA GLU A 6 15.21 4.60 -3.48
C GLU A 6 14.40 4.22 -2.25
N GLN A 7 14.36 5.09 -1.22
CA GLN A 7 13.56 4.82 -0.03
C GLN A 7 12.05 4.86 -0.34
N ALA A 8 11.60 5.81 -1.17
CA ALA A 8 10.20 5.88 -1.59
C ALA A 8 9.78 4.66 -2.45
N GLU A 9 10.67 4.12 -3.27
CA GLU A 9 10.45 2.88 -4.03
C GLU A 9 10.40 1.65 -3.12
N ALA A 10 11.30 1.57 -2.13
CA ALA A 10 11.28 0.51 -1.13
C ALA A 10 9.98 0.53 -0.29
N ASP A 11 9.54 1.72 0.14
CA ASP A 11 8.30 1.90 0.90
C ASP A 11 7.08 1.50 0.07
N LEU A 12 7.06 1.87 -1.22
CA LEU A 12 6.00 1.48 -2.14
C LEU A 12 5.97 -0.03 -2.39
N ALA A 13 7.13 -0.64 -2.60
CA ALA A 13 7.24 -2.09 -2.78
C ALA A 13 6.73 -2.85 -1.55
N SER A 14 7.12 -2.41 -0.34
CA SER A 14 6.62 -2.98 0.91
C SER A 14 5.10 -2.84 1.05
N ALA A 15 4.55 -1.64 0.77
CA ALA A 15 3.11 -1.40 0.86
C ALA A 15 2.31 -2.27 -0.13
N LYS A 16 2.81 -2.41 -1.37
CA LYS A 16 2.20 -3.28 -2.38
C LYS A 16 2.25 -4.75 -1.97
N GLN A 17 3.38 -5.21 -1.43
CA GLN A 17 3.51 -6.58 -0.95
C GLN A 17 2.52 -6.87 0.19
N GLU A 18 2.39 -5.96 1.16
CA GLU A 18 1.42 -6.11 2.26
C GLU A 18 -0.03 -6.18 1.76
N TYR A 19 -0.39 -5.34 0.78
CA TYR A 19 -1.70 -5.36 0.15
C TYR A 19 -1.96 -6.69 -0.59
N HIS A 20 -1.00 -7.15 -1.40
CA HIS A 20 -1.11 -8.42 -2.10
C HIS A 20 -1.23 -9.61 -1.14
N ASN A 21 -0.46 -9.62 -0.06
CA ASN A 21 -0.55 -10.67 0.95
C ASN A 21 -1.93 -10.74 1.61
N GLU A 22 -2.57 -9.58 1.87
CA GLU A 22 -3.93 -9.58 2.42
C GLU A 22 -4.96 -10.10 1.41
N LEU A 23 -4.84 -9.72 0.13
CA LEU A 23 -5.71 -10.23 -0.93
C LEU A 23 -5.55 -11.74 -1.13
N GLU A 24 -4.31 -12.23 -1.13
CA GLU A 24 -4.03 -13.66 -1.24
C GLU A 24 -4.61 -14.41 -0.03
N ALA A 25 -4.35 -13.91 1.19
CA ALA A 25 -4.91 -14.49 2.40
C ALA A 25 -6.44 -14.49 2.38
N ASP A 26 -7.08 -13.46 1.85
CA ASP A 26 -8.54 -13.42 1.72
C ASP A 26 -9.06 -14.39 0.67
N SER A 27 -8.36 -14.55 -0.46
CA SER A 27 -8.72 -15.52 -1.51
C SER A 27 -8.69 -16.97 -1.05
N GLN A 28 -7.88 -17.28 -0.03
CA GLN A 28 -7.76 -18.61 0.56
C GLN A 28 -8.77 -18.88 1.68
N ARG A 29 -9.48 -17.84 2.16
CA ARG A 29 -10.47 -17.99 3.24
C ARG A 29 -11.80 -18.45 2.66
N SER A 30 -12.32 -19.56 3.18
CA SER A 30 -13.70 -19.96 2.98
C SER A 30 -14.58 -19.37 4.09
N ASP A 31 -15.56 -18.56 3.70
CA ASP A 31 -16.58 -17.95 4.56
C ASP A 31 -16.10 -17.00 5.68
N GLY A 32 -17.04 -16.21 6.18
CA GLY A 32 -16.89 -15.32 7.32
C GLY A 32 -18.24 -14.83 7.80
N SER A 33 -18.32 -14.43 9.06
CA SER A 33 -19.45 -13.59 9.48
C SER A 33 -19.38 -12.24 8.75
N VAL A 34 -20.52 -11.60 8.52
CA VAL A 34 -20.59 -10.24 7.94
C VAL A 34 -19.67 -9.25 8.67
N ARG A 35 -19.49 -9.40 9.99
CA ARG A 35 -18.56 -8.57 10.77
C ARG A 35 -17.11 -8.83 10.38
N GLN A 36 -16.71 -10.08 10.16
CA GLN A 36 -15.35 -10.42 9.72
C GLN A 36 -15.08 -9.92 8.31
N GLU A 37 -16.03 -10.08 7.39
CA GLU A 37 -15.92 -9.56 6.02
C GLU A 37 -15.67 -8.05 6.02
N ARG A 38 -16.49 -7.27 6.76
CA ARG A 38 -16.28 -5.82 6.91
C ARG A 38 -14.92 -5.45 7.48
N LEU A 39 -14.41 -6.21 8.46
CA LEU A 39 -13.08 -5.94 9.02
C LEU A 39 -11.98 -6.19 7.98
N ARG A 40 -12.14 -7.20 7.12
CA ARG A 40 -11.20 -7.49 6.03
C ARG A 40 -11.27 -6.41 4.96
N GLU A 41 -12.47 -6.01 4.53
CA GLU A 41 -12.66 -4.90 3.59
C GLU A 41 -12.02 -3.59 4.09
N ASN A 42 -12.24 -3.25 5.37
CA ASN A 42 -11.61 -2.08 5.98
C ASN A 42 -10.08 -2.18 5.98
N ARG A 43 -9.53 -3.37 6.24
CA ARG A 43 -8.09 -3.61 6.23
C ARG A 43 -7.51 -3.50 4.81
N GLN A 44 -8.17 -4.10 3.82
CA GLN A 44 -7.78 -4.00 2.40
C GLN A 44 -7.83 -2.54 1.94
N THR A 45 -8.86 -1.78 2.34
CA THR A 45 -8.98 -0.35 2.05
C THR A 45 -7.82 0.45 2.65
N ALA A 46 -7.48 0.22 3.93
CA ALA A 46 -6.37 0.92 4.58
C ALA A 46 -5.01 0.60 3.94
N LEU A 47 -4.80 -0.65 3.51
CA LEU A 47 -3.59 -1.05 2.79
C LEU A 47 -3.51 -0.39 1.41
N LEU A 48 -4.64 -0.31 0.71
CA LEU A 48 -4.73 0.39 -0.58
C LEU A 48 -4.45 1.89 -0.45
N GLU A 49 -5.01 2.55 0.56
CA GLU A 49 -4.73 3.96 0.86
C GLU A 49 -3.24 4.20 1.16
N ARG A 50 -2.60 3.26 1.87
CA ARG A 50 -1.15 3.31 2.11
C ARG A 50 -0.35 3.18 0.83
N VAL A 51 -0.72 2.27 -0.08
CA VAL A 51 -0.10 2.16 -1.42
C VAL A 51 -0.21 3.49 -2.15
N GLN A 52 -1.40 4.08 -2.24
CA GLN A 52 -1.62 5.36 -2.91
C GLN A 52 -0.84 6.52 -2.29
N LYS A 53 -0.64 6.50 -0.97
CA LYS A 53 0.23 7.48 -0.29
C LYS A 53 1.69 7.31 -0.72
N CYS A 54 2.20 6.08 -0.73
CA CYS A 54 3.57 5.81 -1.18
C CYS A 54 3.78 6.17 -2.66
N GLU A 55 2.80 5.93 -3.52
CA GLU A 55 2.85 6.34 -4.94
C GLU A 55 2.97 7.86 -5.09
N ARG A 56 2.18 8.62 -4.33
CA ARG A 56 2.26 10.09 -4.30
C ARG A 56 3.62 10.57 -3.79
N SER A 57 4.12 10.00 -2.71
CA SER A 57 5.44 10.36 -2.17
C SER A 57 6.58 10.07 -3.15
N LEU A 58 6.50 8.95 -3.88
CA LEU A 58 7.47 8.63 -4.94
C LEU A 58 7.38 9.62 -6.11
N GLU A 59 6.17 9.99 -6.52
CA GLU A 59 5.95 10.99 -7.55
C GLU A 59 6.53 12.35 -7.15
N GLU A 60 6.28 12.79 -5.91
CA GLU A 60 6.83 14.02 -5.34
C GLU A 60 8.37 13.99 -5.33
N ALA A 61 8.98 12.89 -4.85
CA ALA A 61 10.43 12.73 -4.84
C ALA A 61 11.04 12.81 -6.25
N ARG A 62 10.38 12.18 -7.24
CA ARG A 62 10.80 12.23 -8.66
C ARG A 62 10.66 13.63 -9.26
N ARG A 63 9.61 14.37 -8.88
CA ARG A 63 9.41 15.76 -9.33
C ARG A 63 10.49 16.67 -8.74
N HIS A 64 10.82 16.52 -7.47
CA HIS A 64 11.89 17.29 -6.83
C HIS A 64 13.27 17.04 -7.45
N GLN A 65 13.62 15.78 -7.74
CA GLN A 65 14.89 15.47 -8.42
C GLN A 65 15.01 16.08 -9.82
N LYS A 66 13.90 16.25 -10.56
CA LYS A 66 13.92 16.85 -11.90
C LYS A 66 14.00 18.38 -11.88
N ALA A 67 13.73 19.01 -10.74
CA ALA A 67 13.71 20.46 -10.58
C ALA A 67 15.07 21.01 -10.08
N ASP A 68 15.94 20.15 -9.55
CA ASP A 68 17.36 20.42 -9.26
C ASP A 68 18.25 20.14 -10.48
#